data_AF-A0A223PHH9-F1
#
_entry.id   AF-A0A223PHH9-F1
#
_cell.length_a   1.000
_cell.length_b   1.000
_cell.length_c   1.000
_cell.angle_alpha   90.00
_cell.angle_beta   90.00
_cell.angle_gamma   90.00
#
_symmetry.space_group_name_H-M   'P 1'
#
loop_
_entity.id
_entity.type
_entity.pdbx_description
1 polymer ?
#
loop_
_entity_poly.entity_id
_entity_poly.type
_entity_poly.pdbx_seq_one_letter_code
_entity_poly.pdbx_strand_id
1 'polypeptide(L)'
;MLASSVAATLSATGLASAQTVNPTPSMPQPEQIQRGEYLARAGDCMACHTVKGKAPFTGGLAMNTPFGTIYSTNITPDKQTGIGNYSYDDFSSALRKGKRKDGSRLYPAMPYTSFAKLSDEDVSALYAYFTQGVKPVQQDNPKTALPFPFNMRILMAGWNMLFFSDKPFKADSTQSVNWNRGAYLVQGLGHCGACHTPHGKLGQEQSLDGGSDSFLAGYTLDNWHAPSLRNDKDGLGRWNQQQIATYLRTGRSEDGAAFGAMSQVINDSTQYLNTADLQAIAEYLSSLPGKKSGSNSNGPASNTKAAAASNAAGADQPATLELRSGKLQTAGATVYLNNCNACHRSDGTGAMKAFPALGKNAVVNVDDPTSLIHIVLAGSAMPSTKSDPSAMGMPGFGWRLSDQEVAEVVSFVRGNWGNHGGVVTAEQVAAVRKATQK
;
A
#
# COMPACT_ATOMS: atom_id res chain seq x y z
N MET A 1 39.83 27.86 85.52
CA MET A 1 38.37 27.77 85.35
C MET A 1 38.10 27.61 83.85
N LEU A 2 37.70 26.40 83.45
CA LEU A 2 37.41 26.01 82.06
C LEU A 2 36.01 26.50 81.68
N ALA A 3 35.90 27.28 80.61
CA ALA A 3 34.62 27.55 79.94
C ALA A 3 34.75 27.04 78.49
N SER A 4 34.00 25.99 78.18
CA SER A 4 33.89 25.41 76.85
C SER A 4 32.79 26.14 76.07
N SER A 5 33.13 26.67 74.90
CA SER A 5 32.17 27.25 73.95
C SER A 5 31.92 26.24 72.82
N VAL A 6 30.70 25.75 72.72
CA VAL A 6 30.22 24.89 71.63
C VAL A 6 29.76 25.77 70.47
N ALA A 7 30.40 25.64 69.31
CA ALA A 7 29.95 26.25 68.06
C ALA A 7 29.02 25.28 67.32
N ALA A 8 27.76 25.67 67.14
CA ALA A 8 26.77 24.94 66.34
C ALA A 8 26.90 25.34 64.86
N THR A 9 27.20 24.38 63.99
CA THR A 9 27.18 24.53 62.54
C THR A 9 25.75 24.34 62.02
N LEU A 10 25.16 25.42 61.49
CA LEU A 10 23.86 25.40 60.82
C LEU A 10 24.03 24.81 59.40
N SER A 11 23.50 23.61 59.17
CA SER A 11 23.42 23.02 57.83
C SER A 11 22.17 23.55 57.11
N ALA A 12 22.37 24.34 56.05
CA ALA A 12 21.28 24.80 55.19
C ALA A 12 20.84 23.66 54.26
N THR A 13 19.72 23.02 54.57
CA THR A 13 19.02 22.10 53.67
C THR A 13 18.26 22.90 52.62
N GLY A 14 18.80 22.96 51.41
CA GLY A 14 18.09 23.49 50.24
C GLY A 14 16.92 22.57 49.88
N LEU A 15 15.69 23.05 50.09
CA LEU A 15 14.48 22.45 49.54
C LEU A 15 14.49 22.63 48.02
N ALA A 16 14.88 21.59 47.29
CA ALA A 16 14.66 21.49 45.86
C ALA A 16 13.14 21.45 45.61
N SER A 17 12.59 22.56 45.12
CA SER A 17 11.22 22.59 44.61
C SER A 17 11.15 21.67 43.40
N ALA A 18 10.45 20.54 43.55
CA ALA A 18 10.08 19.70 42.43
C ALA A 18 9.21 20.52 41.48
N GLN A 19 9.77 20.91 40.33
CA GLN A 19 9.00 21.47 39.23
C GLN A 19 8.05 20.36 38.77
N THR A 20 6.76 20.54 39.04
CA THR A 20 5.71 19.72 38.43
C THR A 20 5.83 19.90 36.93
N VAL A 21 6.25 18.84 36.25
CA VAL A 21 6.12 18.74 34.80
C VAL A 21 4.62 18.78 34.53
N ASN A 22 4.11 19.95 34.12
CA ASN A 22 2.72 20.07 33.73
C ASN A 22 2.46 19.08 32.59
N PRO A 23 1.42 18.22 32.68
CA PRO A 23 1.04 17.38 31.56
C PRO A 23 0.77 18.30 30.36
N THR A 24 1.29 17.91 29.21
CA THR A 24 1.00 18.56 27.92
C THR A 24 -0.52 18.79 27.84
N PRO A 25 -1.00 20.01 27.52
CA PRO A 25 -2.43 20.26 27.43
C PRO A 25 -3.05 19.26 26.46
N SER A 26 -4.04 18.48 26.94
CA SER A 26 -4.80 17.58 26.07
C SER A 26 -5.45 18.39 24.95
N MET A 27 -5.26 17.98 23.69
CA MET A 27 -5.88 18.66 22.54
C MET A 27 -7.40 18.88 22.78
N PRO A 28 -7.94 20.06 22.45
CA PRO A 28 -9.38 20.30 22.48
C PRO A 28 -10.16 19.22 21.73
N GLN A 29 -11.30 18.80 22.27
CA GLN A 29 -12.12 17.71 21.75
C GLN A 29 -12.43 17.81 20.23
N PRO A 30 -12.85 18.97 19.69
CA PRO A 30 -13.06 19.12 18.25
C PRO A 30 -11.79 18.90 17.40
N GLU A 31 -10.63 19.37 17.87
CA GLU A 31 -9.34 19.17 17.21
C GLU A 31 -8.91 17.70 17.27
N GLN A 32 -9.19 17.03 18.39
CA GLN A 32 -8.94 15.60 18.55
C GLN A 32 -9.81 14.75 17.59
N ILE A 33 -11.09 15.08 17.43
CA ILE A 33 -11.98 14.43 16.45
C ILE A 33 -11.48 14.67 15.03
N GLN A 34 -11.11 15.91 14.69
CA GLN A 34 -10.59 16.24 13.36
C GLN A 34 -9.27 15.50 13.05
N ARG A 35 -8.37 15.41 14.04
CA ARG A 35 -7.16 14.60 13.94
C ARG A 35 -7.51 13.13 13.74
N GLY A 36 -8.47 12.60 14.48
CA GLY A 36 -8.93 11.22 14.33
C GLY A 36 -9.53 10.93 12.96
N GLU A 37 -10.31 11.87 12.40
CA GLU A 37 -10.82 11.75 11.03
C GLU A 37 -9.68 11.71 10.02
N TYR A 38 -8.69 12.59 10.18
CA TYR A 38 -7.50 12.62 9.33
C TYR A 38 -6.73 11.29 9.40
N LEU A 39 -6.51 10.76 10.60
CA LEU A 39 -5.81 9.49 10.80
C LEU A 39 -6.61 8.30 10.28
N ALA A 40 -7.94 8.31 10.40
CA ALA A 40 -8.80 7.25 9.87
C ALA A 40 -8.77 7.21 8.34
N ARG A 41 -8.63 8.37 7.68
CA ARG A 41 -8.34 8.45 6.24
C ARG A 41 -6.93 7.96 5.95
N ALA A 42 -5.91 8.49 6.64
CA ALA A 42 -4.52 8.11 6.42
C ALA A 42 -4.26 6.60 6.58
N GLY A 43 -4.94 5.96 7.53
CA GLY A 43 -4.86 4.52 7.76
C GLY A 43 -5.88 3.69 7.00
N ASP A 44 -6.48 4.27 5.96
CA ASP A 44 -7.35 3.60 4.99
C ASP A 44 -8.49 2.79 5.61
N CYS A 45 -9.00 3.25 6.76
CA CYS A 45 -10.01 2.53 7.53
C CYS A 45 -11.30 2.36 6.71
N MET A 46 -11.62 3.32 5.86
CA MET A 46 -12.84 3.33 5.06
C MET A 46 -12.82 2.27 3.95
N ALA A 47 -11.68 2.06 3.28
CA ALA A 47 -11.56 1.11 2.17
C ALA A 47 -11.90 -0.31 2.61
N CYS A 48 -11.46 -0.72 3.81
CA CYS A 48 -11.76 -2.03 4.35
C CYS A 48 -13.12 -2.09 5.06
N HIS A 49 -13.49 -1.06 5.82
CA HIS A 49 -14.70 -1.08 6.65
C HIS A 49 -15.94 -0.51 5.95
N THR A 50 -15.95 -0.35 4.62
CA THR A 50 -17.12 0.13 3.89
C THR A 50 -17.35 -0.72 2.64
N VAL A 51 -18.60 -1.14 2.43
CA VAL A 51 -19.02 -1.76 1.17
C VAL A 51 -19.69 -0.69 0.30
N LYS A 52 -19.41 -0.70 -1.01
CA LYS A 52 -20.03 0.22 -1.97
C LYS A 52 -21.55 0.22 -1.83
N GLY A 53 -22.15 1.40 -1.70
CA GLY A 53 -23.60 1.57 -1.52
C GLY A 53 -24.11 1.36 -0.09
N LYS A 54 -23.23 1.05 0.88
CA LYS A 54 -23.55 1.02 2.31
C LYS A 54 -23.02 2.26 3.02
N ALA A 55 -23.50 2.48 4.25
CA ALA A 55 -23.00 3.58 5.07
C ALA A 55 -21.51 3.36 5.44
N PRO A 56 -20.71 4.43 5.57
CA PRO A 56 -19.30 4.32 5.93
C PRO A 56 -19.07 3.52 7.21
N PHE A 57 -17.98 2.76 7.25
CA PHE A 57 -17.50 2.03 8.44
C PHE A 57 -18.39 0.88 8.93
N THR A 58 -19.41 0.48 8.17
CA THR A 58 -20.35 -0.59 8.53
C THR A 58 -19.84 -2.01 8.28
N GLY A 59 -18.62 -2.16 7.76
CA GLY A 59 -17.98 -3.46 7.50
C GLY A 59 -18.63 -4.25 6.38
N GLY A 60 -18.30 -5.54 6.32
CA GLY A 60 -18.87 -6.51 5.39
C GLY A 60 -18.11 -6.68 4.08
N LEU A 61 -16.97 -6.02 3.90
CA LEU A 61 -16.12 -6.24 2.73
C LEU A 61 -15.52 -7.65 2.78
N ALA A 62 -15.70 -8.43 1.73
CA ALA A 62 -15.09 -9.74 1.56
C ALA A 62 -13.64 -9.60 1.08
N MET A 63 -12.70 -10.15 1.84
CA MET A 63 -11.29 -10.24 1.49
C MET A 63 -10.93 -11.71 1.25
N ASN A 64 -10.59 -12.03 0.01
CA ASN A 64 -10.17 -13.38 -0.35
C ASN A 64 -8.71 -13.58 0.04
N THR A 65 -8.45 -14.59 0.87
CA THR A 65 -7.08 -14.97 1.26
C THR A 65 -6.80 -16.40 0.81
N PRO A 66 -5.53 -16.82 0.74
CA PRO A 66 -5.18 -18.23 0.52
C PRO A 66 -5.79 -19.19 1.55
N PHE A 67 -6.22 -18.67 2.70
CA PHE A 67 -6.79 -19.45 3.80
C PHE A 67 -8.33 -19.45 3.81
N GLY A 68 -8.99 -18.74 2.88
CA GLY A 68 -10.43 -18.54 2.82
C GLY A 68 -10.84 -17.07 2.90
N THR A 69 -12.13 -16.79 3.06
CA THR A 69 -12.67 -15.43 2.97
C THR A 69 -12.84 -14.82 4.36
N ILE A 70 -12.22 -13.66 4.58
CA ILE A 70 -12.36 -12.85 5.79
C ILE A 70 -13.27 -11.66 5.48
N TYR A 71 -14.15 -11.30 6.42
CA TYR A 71 -15.02 -10.14 6.28
C TYR A 71 -14.60 -9.05 7.27
N SER A 72 -14.58 -7.80 6.83
CA SER A 72 -14.41 -6.65 7.71
C SER A 72 -15.63 -6.46 8.61
N THR A 73 -15.44 -5.80 9.76
CA THR A 73 -16.50 -5.61 10.76
C THR A 73 -17.02 -4.18 10.80
N ASN A 74 -18.22 -3.97 11.31
CA ASN A 74 -18.78 -2.68 11.64
C ASN A 74 -17.96 -2.03 12.77
N ILE A 75 -17.36 -0.88 12.48
CA ILE A 75 -16.58 -0.07 13.44
C ILE A 75 -17.25 1.29 13.71
N THR A 76 -18.54 1.43 13.39
CA THR A 76 -19.34 2.57 13.84
C THR A 76 -19.59 2.50 15.36
N PRO A 77 -19.97 3.61 16.02
CA PRO A 77 -20.26 3.60 17.46
C PRO A 77 -21.64 3.01 17.78
N ASP A 78 -22.22 2.19 16.89
CA ASP A 78 -23.41 1.41 17.22
C ASP A 78 -23.11 0.43 18.36
N LYS A 79 -24.01 0.38 19.34
CA LYS A 79 -23.82 -0.41 20.57
C LYS A 79 -24.10 -1.89 20.39
N GLN A 80 -24.88 -2.28 19.38
CA GLN A 80 -25.30 -3.68 19.20
C GLN A 80 -24.38 -4.44 18.26
N THR A 81 -24.00 -3.80 17.16
CA THR A 81 -23.32 -4.43 16.02
C THR A 81 -21.94 -3.83 15.72
N GLY A 82 -21.68 -2.61 16.24
CA GLY A 82 -20.42 -1.89 16.11
C GLY A 82 -19.56 -1.90 17.37
N ILE A 83 -18.74 -0.85 17.53
CA ILE A 83 -17.79 -0.68 18.65
C ILE A 83 -18.32 0.28 19.73
N GLY A 84 -19.62 0.61 19.74
CA GLY A 84 -20.21 1.59 20.66
C GLY A 84 -20.08 1.28 22.16
N ASN A 85 -19.72 0.04 22.51
CA ASN A 85 -19.48 -0.39 23.89
C ASN A 85 -17.98 -0.60 24.20
N TYR A 86 -17.08 -0.27 23.29
CA TYR A 86 -15.64 -0.37 23.55
C TYR A 86 -15.20 0.78 24.47
N SER A 87 -14.39 0.47 25.48
CA SER A 87 -13.58 1.49 26.16
C SER A 87 -12.39 1.90 25.28
N TYR A 88 -11.66 2.94 25.70
CA TYR A 88 -10.39 3.29 25.05
C TYR A 88 -9.42 2.11 25.04
N ASP A 89 -9.30 1.39 26.15
CA ASP A 89 -8.38 0.24 26.28
C ASP A 89 -8.82 -0.92 25.38
N ASP A 90 -10.12 -1.18 25.26
CA ASP A 90 -10.65 -2.18 24.32
C ASP A 90 -10.35 -1.81 22.87
N PHE A 91 -10.54 -0.54 22.51
CA PHE A 91 -10.25 -0.02 21.17
C PHE A 91 -8.76 -0.10 20.87
N SER A 92 -7.92 0.38 21.78
CA SER A 92 -6.46 0.35 21.67
C SER A 92 -5.93 -1.08 21.57
N SER A 93 -6.46 -2.01 22.36
CA SER A 93 -6.13 -3.43 22.31
C SER A 93 -6.55 -4.07 20.98
N ALA A 94 -7.73 -3.77 20.47
CA ALA A 94 -8.18 -4.29 19.18
C ALA A 94 -7.31 -3.75 18.04
N LEU A 95 -7.04 -2.44 18.05
CA LEU A 95 -6.29 -1.74 17.02
C LEU A 95 -4.81 -2.15 16.98
N ARG A 96 -4.13 -2.15 18.13
CA ARG A 96 -2.67 -2.35 18.21
C ARG A 96 -2.25 -3.78 18.49
N LYS A 97 -3.10 -4.57 19.14
CA LYS A 97 -2.74 -5.94 19.61
C LYS A 97 -3.56 -7.04 18.96
N GLY A 98 -4.50 -6.66 18.10
CA GLY A 98 -5.42 -7.60 17.47
C GLY A 98 -6.27 -8.37 18.48
N LYS A 99 -6.61 -7.79 19.64
CA LYS A 99 -7.43 -8.45 20.66
C LYS A 99 -8.70 -7.67 20.91
N ARG A 100 -9.84 -8.27 20.55
CA ARG A 100 -11.19 -7.70 20.67
C ARG A 100 -11.64 -7.67 22.14
N LYS A 101 -12.69 -6.88 22.42
CA LYS A 101 -13.32 -6.77 23.74
C LYS A 101 -13.78 -8.11 24.31
N ASP A 102 -14.27 -9.01 23.45
CA ASP A 102 -14.71 -10.36 23.83
C ASP A 102 -13.54 -11.34 24.09
N GLY A 103 -12.29 -10.86 24.03
CA GLY A 103 -11.07 -11.65 24.21
C GLY A 103 -10.63 -12.41 22.96
N SER A 104 -11.43 -12.44 21.90
CA SER A 104 -11.05 -13.10 20.65
C SER A 104 -9.96 -12.31 19.91
N ARG A 105 -9.13 -13.02 19.15
CA ARG A 105 -8.00 -12.45 18.40
C ARG A 105 -8.37 -12.17 16.95
N LEU A 106 -8.01 -11.01 16.43
CA LEU A 106 -8.16 -10.65 15.02
C LEU A 106 -7.24 -11.51 14.14
N TYR A 107 -7.64 -11.67 12.88
CA TYR A 107 -6.74 -12.20 11.86
C TYR A 107 -5.89 -11.04 11.33
N PRO A 108 -4.64 -11.28 10.91
CA PRO A 108 -3.73 -10.22 10.45
C PRO A 108 -4.13 -9.57 9.12
N ALA A 109 -5.27 -9.97 8.53
CA ALA A 109 -5.93 -9.19 7.49
C ALA A 109 -6.35 -7.78 7.99
N MET A 110 -6.60 -7.64 9.29
CA MET A 110 -6.58 -6.33 9.94
C MET A 110 -5.12 -6.05 10.34
N PRO A 111 -4.48 -4.97 9.87
CA PRO A 111 -3.03 -4.76 9.97
C PRO A 111 -2.60 -4.25 11.36
N TYR A 112 -3.02 -4.93 12.43
CA TYR A 112 -2.65 -4.58 13.81
C TYR A 112 -1.14 -4.70 14.05
N THR A 113 -0.42 -5.50 13.26
CA THR A 113 1.05 -5.59 13.28
C THR A 113 1.70 -4.27 12.90
N SER A 114 1.17 -3.57 11.90
CA SER A 114 1.60 -2.23 11.51
C SER A 114 1.09 -1.20 12.52
N PHE A 115 -0.19 -1.28 12.92
CA PHE A 115 -0.79 -0.32 13.86
C PHE A 115 -0.22 -0.38 15.28
N ALA A 116 0.49 -1.43 15.67
CA ALA A 116 1.28 -1.46 16.91
C ALA A 116 2.26 -0.28 17.01
N LYS A 117 2.66 0.31 15.88
CA LYS A 117 3.56 1.48 15.80
C LYS A 117 2.87 2.81 16.18
N LEU A 118 1.54 2.87 16.24
CA LEU A 118 0.81 4.11 16.52
C LEU A 118 1.08 4.64 17.94
N SER A 119 1.23 5.96 18.04
CA SER A 119 1.34 6.64 19.33
C SER A 119 0.02 6.61 20.10
N ASP A 120 0.07 6.72 21.42
CA ASP A 120 -1.14 6.81 22.24
C ASP A 120 -2.01 8.03 21.86
N GLU A 121 -1.37 9.14 21.49
CA GLU A 121 -2.03 10.37 21.02
C GLU A 121 -2.89 10.11 19.77
N ASP A 122 -2.34 9.36 18.80
CA ASP A 122 -3.03 9.04 17.55
C ASP A 122 -4.14 8.01 17.76
N VAL A 123 -3.92 7.02 18.64
CA VAL A 123 -4.98 6.05 19.00
C VAL A 123 -6.12 6.74 19.75
N SER A 124 -5.81 7.69 20.64
CA SER A 124 -6.80 8.50 21.36
C SER A 124 -7.62 9.38 20.40
N ALA A 125 -6.96 10.01 19.42
CA ALA A 125 -7.65 10.76 18.38
C ALA A 125 -8.56 9.89 17.51
N LEU A 126 -8.08 8.73 17.06
CA LEU A 126 -8.89 7.74 16.34
C LEU A 126 -10.11 7.31 17.16
N TYR A 127 -9.92 7.00 18.44
CA TYR A 127 -11.01 6.62 19.34
C TYR A 127 -12.04 7.74 19.48
N ALA A 128 -11.62 9.00 19.65
CA ALA A 128 -12.53 10.16 19.70
C ALA A 128 -13.34 10.29 18.40
N TYR A 129 -12.70 10.16 17.24
CA TYR A 129 -13.40 10.21 15.95
C TYR A 129 -14.42 9.08 15.79
N PHE A 130 -14.05 7.83 16.08
CA PHE A 130 -15.00 6.71 15.92
C PHE A 130 -16.14 6.73 16.94
N THR A 131 -15.92 7.28 18.13
CA THR A 131 -16.96 7.34 19.18
C THR A 131 -17.87 8.56 19.04
N GLN A 132 -17.40 9.65 18.43
CA GLN A 132 -18.12 10.93 18.44
C GLN A 132 -18.26 11.58 17.06
N GLY A 133 -17.33 11.34 16.13
CA GLY A 133 -17.36 11.86 14.77
C GLY A 133 -18.12 10.96 13.77
N VAL A 134 -18.16 9.65 14.01
CA VAL A 134 -18.84 8.68 13.13
C VAL A 134 -20.30 8.49 13.55
N LYS A 135 -21.21 8.44 12.58
CA LYS A 135 -22.63 8.14 12.85
C LYS A 135 -22.81 6.66 13.21
N PRO A 136 -23.56 6.31 14.27
CA PRO A 136 -23.87 4.92 14.59
C PRO A 136 -24.76 4.33 13.51
N VAL A 137 -24.43 3.14 13.03
CA VAL A 137 -25.25 2.39 12.09
C VAL A 137 -25.33 0.95 12.52
N GLN A 138 -26.55 0.47 12.73
CA GLN A 138 -26.80 -0.93 13.02
C GLN A 138 -26.65 -1.76 11.74
N GLN A 139 -25.61 -2.58 11.69
CA GLN A 139 -25.37 -3.52 10.59
C GLN A 139 -24.60 -4.73 11.11
N ASP A 140 -25.21 -5.91 11.01
CA ASP A 140 -24.61 -7.16 11.45
C ASP A 140 -23.36 -7.52 10.62
N ASN A 141 -22.39 -8.10 11.31
CA ASN A 141 -21.14 -8.54 10.70
C ASN A 141 -21.30 -9.90 10.02
N PRO A 142 -20.96 -10.04 8.72
CA PRO A 142 -20.87 -11.35 8.09
C PRO A 142 -19.85 -12.23 8.83
N LYS A 143 -20.13 -13.52 8.91
CA LYS A 143 -19.21 -14.47 9.53
C LYS A 143 -18.04 -14.75 8.58
N THR A 144 -16.82 -14.61 9.09
CA THR A 144 -15.60 -15.07 8.43
C THR A 144 -15.72 -16.53 7.98
N ALA A 145 -15.50 -16.79 6.70
CA ALA A 145 -15.62 -18.10 6.06
C ALA A 145 -14.22 -18.71 5.84
N LEU A 146 -13.61 -19.14 6.95
CA LEU A 146 -12.36 -19.90 6.93
C LEU A 146 -12.67 -21.39 7.18
N PRO A 147 -12.03 -22.32 6.46
CA PRO A 147 -12.15 -23.74 6.73
C PRO A 147 -11.35 -24.10 7.99
N PHE A 148 -11.66 -25.26 8.57
CA PHE A 148 -10.80 -25.86 9.58
C PHE A 148 -9.40 -26.15 8.99
N PRO A 149 -8.29 -25.89 9.71
CA PRO A 149 -8.22 -25.40 11.10
C PRO A 149 -8.20 -23.87 11.25
N PHE A 150 -8.20 -23.10 10.16
CA PHE A 150 -8.00 -21.64 10.18
C PHE A 150 -9.14 -20.85 10.85
N ASN A 151 -10.34 -21.43 10.96
CA ASN A 151 -11.45 -20.84 11.74
C ASN A 151 -11.21 -20.81 13.26
N MET A 152 -10.22 -21.55 13.78
CA MET A 152 -9.94 -21.60 15.21
C MET A 152 -9.12 -20.38 15.66
N ARG A 153 -9.80 -19.41 16.27
CA ARG A 153 -9.21 -18.14 16.76
C ARG A 153 -8.04 -18.33 17.74
N ILE A 154 -7.98 -19.44 18.47
CA ILE A 154 -6.86 -19.74 19.39
C ILE A 154 -5.51 -19.87 18.66
N LEU A 155 -5.51 -20.28 17.38
CA LEU A 155 -4.28 -20.37 16.58
C LEU A 155 -3.60 -19.01 16.42
N MET A 156 -4.37 -17.91 16.47
CA MET A 156 -3.81 -16.55 16.44
C MET A 156 -3.01 -16.22 17.70
N ALA A 157 -3.19 -16.94 18.81
CA ALA A 157 -2.31 -16.78 19.98
C ALA A 157 -0.89 -17.25 19.66
N GLY A 158 -0.76 -18.43 19.03
CA GLY A 158 0.51 -18.96 18.56
C GLY A 158 1.11 -18.12 17.44
N TRP A 159 0.28 -17.66 16.50
CA TRP A 159 0.73 -16.75 15.43
C TRP A 159 1.29 -15.44 16.00
N ASN A 160 0.59 -14.80 16.94
CA ASN A 160 1.08 -13.57 17.58
C ASN A 160 2.38 -13.81 18.36
N MET A 161 2.54 -14.97 19.01
CA MET A 161 3.78 -15.30 19.71
C MET A 161 4.99 -15.35 18.75
N LEU A 162 4.77 -15.75 17.50
CA LEU A 162 5.84 -15.86 16.49
C LEU A 162 6.09 -14.57 15.71
N PHE A 163 5.05 -13.80 15.40
CA PHE A 163 5.12 -12.75 14.37
C PHE A 163 4.69 -11.35 14.83
N PHE A 164 4.09 -11.22 16.02
CA PHE A 164 3.62 -9.92 16.51
C PHE A 164 4.61 -9.28 17.49
N SER A 165 4.82 -7.96 17.33
CA SER A 165 5.61 -7.14 18.24
C SER A 165 4.81 -5.90 18.65
N ASP A 166 4.56 -5.73 19.94
CA ASP A 166 3.81 -4.60 20.53
C ASP A 166 4.70 -3.36 20.74
N LYS A 167 5.54 -3.04 19.74
CA LYS A 167 6.52 -1.95 19.84
C LYS A 167 6.03 -0.72 19.07
N PRO A 168 5.78 0.42 19.76
CA PRO A 168 5.51 1.69 19.11
C PRO A 168 6.65 2.12 18.17
N PHE A 169 6.34 3.02 17.24
CA PHE A 169 7.35 3.62 16.40
C PHE A 169 8.37 4.37 17.25
N LYS A 170 9.66 4.17 16.95
CA LYS A 170 10.76 4.91 17.56
C LYS A 170 11.47 5.70 16.47
N ALA A 171 11.50 7.02 16.62
CA ALA A 171 12.22 7.88 15.70
C ALA A 171 13.72 7.54 15.71
N ASP A 172 14.31 7.53 14.52
CA ASP A 172 15.75 7.45 14.32
C ASP A 172 16.36 8.84 14.48
N SER A 173 17.22 9.01 15.48
CA SER A 173 17.89 10.29 15.79
C SER A 173 18.88 10.74 14.73
N THR A 174 19.28 9.85 13.82
CA THR A 174 20.17 10.17 12.69
C THR A 174 19.42 10.68 11.46
N GLN A 175 18.09 10.59 11.47
CA GLN A 175 17.24 10.94 10.35
C GLN A 175 16.50 12.25 10.59
N SER A 176 16.05 12.88 9.49
CA SER A 176 15.28 14.11 9.54
C SER A 176 13.91 13.88 10.21
N VAL A 177 13.27 14.97 10.67
CA VAL A 177 11.89 14.91 11.20
C VAL A 177 10.92 14.41 10.12
N ASN A 178 11.08 14.87 8.87
CA ASN A 178 10.24 14.49 7.75
C ASN A 178 10.44 13.01 7.38
N TRP A 179 11.68 12.53 7.36
CA TRP A 179 11.97 11.11 7.15
C TRP A 179 11.28 10.24 8.20
N ASN A 180 11.40 10.61 9.49
CA ASN A 180 10.77 9.89 10.59
C ASN A 180 9.23 9.92 10.47
N ARG A 181 8.66 11.04 10.02
CA ARG A 181 7.22 11.14 9.74
C ARG A 181 6.80 10.20 8.60
N GLY A 182 7.58 10.14 7.53
CA GLY A 182 7.35 9.21 6.42
C GLY A 182 7.44 7.76 6.85
N ALA A 183 8.48 7.41 7.61
CA ALA A 183 8.67 6.09 8.18
C ALA A 183 7.49 5.67 9.07
N TYR A 184 7.02 6.58 9.94
CA TYR A 184 5.85 6.35 10.80
C TYR A 184 4.59 6.04 9.98
N LEU A 185 4.33 6.84 8.93
CA LEU A 185 3.16 6.65 8.07
C LEU A 185 3.27 5.37 7.24
N VAL A 186 4.43 5.07 6.65
CA VAL A 186 4.60 3.91 5.75
C VAL A 186 4.63 2.59 6.52
N GLN A 187 5.35 2.53 7.64
CA GLN A 187 5.48 1.32 8.45
C GLN A 187 4.29 1.08 9.38
N GLY A 188 3.62 2.16 9.80
CA GLY A 188 2.56 2.15 10.79
C GLY A 188 1.20 2.36 10.15
N LEU A 189 0.68 3.58 10.27
CA LEU A 189 -0.72 3.90 9.97
C LEU A 189 -1.11 3.60 8.51
N GLY A 190 -0.28 3.95 7.54
CA GLY A 190 -0.54 3.71 6.12
C GLY A 190 -0.20 2.28 5.66
N HIS A 191 0.32 1.43 6.56
CA HIS A 191 0.50 -0.03 6.41
C HIS A 191 0.95 -0.49 5.02
N CYS A 192 1.88 0.23 4.37
CA CYS A 192 2.20 -0.01 2.97
C CYS A 192 2.77 -1.43 2.75
N GLY A 193 3.40 -1.99 3.80
CA GLY A 193 3.90 -3.35 3.84
C GLY A 193 2.84 -4.42 3.62
N ALA A 194 1.58 -4.19 4.01
CA ALA A 194 0.50 -5.17 3.90
C ALA A 194 0.21 -5.62 2.46
N CYS A 195 0.60 -4.81 1.47
CA CYS A 195 0.53 -5.17 0.06
C CYS A 195 1.91 -5.26 -0.59
N HIS A 196 2.87 -4.43 -0.19
CA HIS A 196 4.16 -4.31 -0.88
C HIS A 196 5.28 -5.12 -0.26
N THR A 197 5.09 -5.79 0.88
CA THR A 197 6.08 -6.70 1.47
C THR A 197 5.70 -8.15 1.15
N PRO A 198 6.64 -9.03 0.77
CA PRO A 198 6.34 -10.45 0.61
C PRO A 198 5.75 -11.06 1.89
N HIS A 199 4.69 -11.84 1.75
CA HIS A 199 4.13 -12.60 2.87
C HIS A 199 4.77 -13.99 2.98
N GLY A 200 4.99 -14.45 4.20
CA GLY A 200 5.41 -15.81 4.51
C GLY A 200 4.29 -16.82 4.35
N LYS A 201 4.62 -18.11 4.50
CA LYS A 201 3.66 -19.22 4.33
C LYS A 201 2.50 -19.20 5.33
N LEU A 202 2.63 -18.49 6.45
CA LEU A 202 1.60 -18.34 7.48
C LEU A 202 0.89 -16.98 7.37
N GLY A 203 1.04 -16.28 6.25
CA GLY A 203 0.36 -15.02 5.95
C GLY A 203 0.93 -13.78 6.64
N GLN A 204 2.06 -13.90 7.35
CA GLN A 204 2.74 -12.78 7.96
C GLN A 204 3.58 -11.98 6.94
N GLU A 205 3.61 -10.66 7.06
CA GLU A 205 4.63 -9.85 6.38
C GLU A 205 6.03 -10.31 6.79
N GLN A 206 6.94 -10.47 5.83
CA GLN A 206 8.32 -10.88 6.13
C GLN A 206 9.13 -9.80 6.87
N SER A 207 8.72 -8.53 6.77
CA SER A 207 9.29 -7.41 7.51
C SER A 207 8.25 -6.30 7.71
N LEU A 208 8.37 -5.56 8.81
CA LEU A 208 7.50 -4.43 9.16
C LEU A 208 8.23 -3.08 9.12
N ASP A 209 9.52 -3.07 8.77
CA ASP A 209 10.33 -1.85 8.65
C ASP A 209 11.51 -1.98 7.68
N GLY A 210 12.11 -0.82 7.38
CA GLY A 210 13.19 -0.67 6.40
C GLY A 210 14.53 -1.32 6.78
N GLY A 211 14.65 -1.97 7.94
CA GLY A 211 15.87 -2.69 8.33
C GLY A 211 16.11 -3.99 7.54
N SER A 212 15.10 -4.47 6.82
CA SER A 212 15.18 -5.67 5.97
C SER A 212 15.06 -5.33 4.48
N ASP A 213 15.79 -6.06 3.64
CA ASP A 213 15.66 -5.98 2.17
C ASP A 213 14.30 -6.49 1.66
N SER A 214 13.57 -7.27 2.47
CA SER A 214 12.22 -7.75 2.11
C SER A 214 11.13 -6.69 2.26
N PHE A 215 11.31 -5.69 3.12
CA PHE A 215 10.30 -4.67 3.38
C PHE A 215 10.01 -3.87 2.10
N LEU A 216 8.75 -3.81 1.70
CA LEU A 216 8.30 -3.14 0.47
C LEU A 216 8.97 -3.63 -0.82
N ALA A 217 9.45 -4.89 -0.86
CA ALA A 217 10.14 -5.47 -2.01
C ALA A 217 9.23 -5.96 -3.16
N GLY A 218 7.92 -5.75 -3.03
CA GLY A 218 6.86 -6.18 -3.95
C GLY A 218 6.28 -7.55 -3.59
N TYR A 219 4.98 -7.73 -3.84
CA TYR A 219 4.27 -8.98 -3.57
C TYR A 219 3.00 -9.12 -4.42
N THR A 220 2.60 -10.35 -4.71
CA THR A 220 1.33 -10.64 -5.40
C THR A 220 0.29 -11.05 -4.39
N LEU A 221 -0.76 -10.22 -4.24
CA LEU A 221 -1.89 -10.45 -3.36
C LEU A 221 -3.18 -10.42 -4.20
N ASP A 222 -4.02 -11.44 -4.07
CA ASP A 222 -5.32 -11.54 -4.76
C ASP A 222 -5.24 -11.30 -6.29
N ASN A 223 -4.24 -11.90 -6.96
CA ASN A 223 -3.98 -11.74 -8.40
C ASN A 223 -3.72 -10.28 -8.84
N TRP A 224 -3.20 -9.48 -7.91
CA TRP A 224 -2.60 -8.18 -8.18
C TRP A 224 -1.18 -8.18 -7.64
N HIS A 225 -0.22 -7.96 -8.53
CA HIS A 225 1.16 -7.71 -8.15
C HIS A 225 1.33 -6.24 -7.75
N ALA A 226 1.60 -6.02 -6.46
CA ALA A 226 2.05 -4.75 -5.92
C ALA A 226 3.56 -4.64 -6.14
N PRO A 227 4.03 -3.64 -6.93
CA PRO A 227 5.45 -3.52 -7.25
C PRO A 227 6.28 -3.16 -6.02
N SER A 228 7.60 -3.36 -6.09
CA SER A 228 8.52 -2.84 -5.07
C SER A 228 8.39 -1.32 -4.93
N LEU A 229 8.36 -0.82 -3.68
CA LEU A 229 8.42 0.61 -3.36
C LEU A 229 9.82 1.05 -2.91
N ARG A 230 10.82 0.21 -3.13
CA ARG A 230 12.23 0.54 -2.86
C ARG A 230 12.81 1.30 -4.04
N ASN A 231 13.99 1.89 -3.86
CA ASN A 231 14.71 2.67 -4.87
C ASN A 231 15.32 1.80 -5.99
N ASP A 232 14.52 0.89 -6.56
CA ASP A 232 14.89 0.00 -7.66
C ASP A 232 15.07 0.79 -8.95
N LYS A 233 16.18 0.54 -9.68
CA LYS A 233 16.57 1.31 -10.88
C LYS A 233 15.51 1.31 -11.99
N ASP A 234 14.73 0.23 -12.11
CA ASP A 234 13.67 0.08 -13.11
C ASP A 234 12.27 0.31 -12.51
N GLY A 235 12.20 0.49 -11.19
CA GLY A 235 10.98 0.72 -10.41
C GLY A 235 10.84 2.16 -9.95
N LEU A 236 10.54 2.34 -8.65
CA LEU A 236 10.31 3.65 -8.04
C LEU A 236 11.55 4.56 -8.07
N GLY A 237 12.76 4.00 -8.23
CA GLY A 237 13.99 4.79 -8.23
C GLY A 237 14.20 5.71 -9.45
N ARG A 238 13.31 5.64 -10.44
CA ARG A 238 13.25 6.62 -11.54
C ARG A 238 12.38 7.83 -11.23
N TRP A 239 11.59 7.73 -10.16
CA TRP A 239 10.65 8.75 -9.77
C TRP A 239 11.34 9.70 -8.80
N ASN A 240 11.12 11.00 -8.99
CA ASN A 240 11.46 11.96 -7.95
C ASN A 240 10.35 12.03 -6.88
N GLN A 241 10.68 12.60 -5.72
CA GLN A 241 9.75 12.69 -4.59
C GLN A 241 8.43 13.42 -4.94
N GLN A 242 8.49 14.43 -5.82
CA GLN A 242 7.30 15.16 -6.24
C GLN A 242 6.35 14.28 -7.08
N GLN A 243 6.89 13.41 -7.93
CA GLN A 243 6.10 12.44 -8.70
C GLN A 243 5.42 11.42 -7.78
N ILE A 244 6.12 10.93 -6.76
CA ILE A 244 5.56 10.02 -5.75
C ILE A 244 4.42 10.71 -4.99
N ALA A 245 4.65 11.91 -4.47
CA ALA A 245 3.63 12.69 -3.76
C ALA A 245 2.41 13.02 -4.66
N THR A 246 2.65 13.32 -5.94
CA THR A 246 1.58 13.55 -6.92
C THR A 246 0.76 12.29 -7.13
N TYR A 247 1.41 11.15 -7.37
CA TYR A 247 0.72 9.87 -7.55
C TYR A 247 -0.11 9.47 -6.33
N LEU A 248 0.42 9.62 -5.12
CA LEU A 248 -0.34 9.33 -3.91
C LEU A 248 -1.53 10.28 -3.73
N ARG A 249 -1.48 11.51 -4.26
CA ARG A 249 -2.59 12.45 -4.21
C ARG A 249 -3.66 12.18 -5.27
N THR A 250 -3.26 11.81 -6.49
CA THR A 250 -4.12 11.86 -7.68
C THR A 250 -4.38 10.49 -8.32
N GLY A 251 -3.57 9.49 -7.97
CA GLY A 251 -3.50 8.19 -8.61
C GLY A 251 -2.90 8.19 -10.00
N ARG A 252 -2.28 9.29 -10.44
CA ARG A 252 -1.71 9.43 -11.78
C ARG A 252 -0.48 10.33 -11.80
N SER A 253 0.56 9.85 -12.46
CA SER A 253 1.78 10.59 -12.82
C SER A 253 2.09 10.36 -14.31
N GLU A 254 3.12 11.01 -14.83
CA GLU A 254 3.60 10.75 -16.19
C GLU A 254 4.15 9.31 -16.33
N ASP A 255 4.69 8.76 -15.25
CA ASP A 255 5.37 7.46 -15.23
C ASP A 255 4.46 6.29 -14.80
N GLY A 256 3.21 6.55 -14.38
CA GLY A 256 2.31 5.50 -13.93
C GLY A 256 0.93 5.96 -13.50
N ALA A 257 0.02 4.99 -13.40
CA ALA A 257 -1.35 5.18 -12.96
C ALA A 257 -1.73 4.08 -11.96
N ALA A 258 -2.57 4.43 -10.99
CA ALA A 258 -3.09 3.48 -10.02
C ALA A 258 -4.12 2.55 -10.67
N PHE A 259 -4.14 1.32 -10.17
CA PHE A 259 -5.07 0.26 -10.58
C PHE A 259 -5.34 -0.66 -9.39
N GLY A 260 -6.33 -1.53 -9.54
CA GLY A 260 -6.68 -2.52 -8.52
C GLY A 260 -6.93 -1.90 -7.15
N ALA A 261 -6.41 -2.53 -6.10
CA ALA A 261 -6.54 -2.05 -4.72
C ALA A 261 -5.94 -0.66 -4.50
N MET A 262 -4.87 -0.30 -5.23
CA MET A 262 -4.24 1.02 -5.07
C MET A 262 -5.16 2.16 -5.51
N SER A 263 -6.05 1.93 -6.49
CA SER A 263 -7.07 2.93 -6.85
C SER A 263 -8.01 3.22 -5.67
N GLN A 264 -8.37 2.22 -4.87
CA GLN A 264 -9.20 2.40 -3.67
C GLN A 264 -8.42 3.13 -2.57
N VAL A 265 -7.17 2.74 -2.32
CA VAL A 265 -6.28 3.42 -1.36
C VAL A 265 -6.18 4.91 -1.68
N ILE A 266 -6.05 5.29 -2.95
CA ILE A 266 -6.05 6.72 -3.32
C ILE A 266 -7.43 7.35 -3.13
N ASN A 267 -8.50 6.66 -3.54
CA ASN A 267 -9.86 7.19 -3.47
C ASN A 267 -10.30 7.45 -2.02
N ASP A 268 -9.97 6.57 -1.09
CA ASP A 268 -10.51 6.57 0.26
C ASP A 268 -9.48 7.04 1.32
N SER A 269 -8.19 7.08 0.99
CA SER A 269 -7.09 7.45 1.89
C SER A 269 -6.16 8.54 1.33
N THR A 270 -5.20 8.20 0.47
CA THR A 270 -3.99 9.03 0.33
C THR A 270 -4.24 10.39 -0.30
N GLN A 271 -5.32 10.56 -1.08
CA GLN A 271 -5.71 11.87 -1.61
C GLN A 271 -6.04 12.91 -0.54
N TYR A 272 -6.40 12.46 0.67
CA TYR A 272 -6.77 13.31 1.80
C TYR A 272 -5.58 13.67 2.70
N LEU A 273 -4.41 13.09 2.45
CA LEU A 273 -3.20 13.45 3.17
C LEU A 273 -2.80 14.88 2.85
N ASN A 274 -2.31 15.57 3.88
CA ASN A 274 -1.75 16.90 3.69
C ASN A 274 -0.43 16.81 2.89
N THR A 275 0.00 17.93 2.32
CA THR A 275 1.20 17.97 1.46
C THR A 275 2.46 17.54 2.20
N ALA A 276 2.61 17.91 3.47
CA ALA A 276 3.78 17.56 4.27
C ALA A 276 3.88 16.04 4.48
N ASP A 277 2.77 15.36 4.75
CA ASP A 277 2.73 13.90 4.93
C ASP A 277 2.99 13.16 3.62
N LEU A 278 2.47 13.64 2.48
CA LEU A 278 2.78 13.07 1.17
C LEU A 278 4.26 13.22 0.80
N GLN A 279 4.86 14.37 1.13
CA GLN A 279 6.30 14.60 0.94
C GLN A 279 7.15 13.74 1.88
N ALA A 280 6.74 13.60 3.14
CA ALA A 280 7.41 12.75 4.12
C ALA A 280 7.41 11.28 3.67
N ILE A 281 6.26 10.77 3.19
CA ILE A 281 6.17 9.42 2.60
C ILE A 281 7.13 9.30 1.40
N ALA A 282 7.12 10.28 0.50
CA ALA A 282 8.00 10.27 -0.67
C ALA A 282 9.50 10.29 -0.29
N GLU A 283 9.90 11.09 0.70
CA GLU A 283 11.26 11.15 1.24
C GLU A 283 11.67 9.79 1.81
N TYR A 284 10.82 9.18 2.64
CA TYR A 284 11.09 7.88 3.23
C TYR A 284 11.23 6.77 2.18
N LEU A 285 10.28 6.66 1.24
CA LEU A 285 10.34 5.64 0.18
C LEU A 285 11.59 5.79 -0.70
N SER A 286 11.95 7.03 -1.04
CA SER A 286 13.15 7.32 -1.86
C SER A 286 14.46 6.96 -1.14
N SER A 287 14.44 6.92 0.20
CA SER A 287 15.62 6.57 1.00
C SER A 287 15.88 5.05 1.09
N LEU A 288 14.88 4.22 0.79
CA LEU A 288 15.00 2.77 0.92
C LEU A 288 15.89 2.22 -0.19
N PRO A 289 16.97 1.48 0.12
CA PRO A 289 17.87 0.98 -0.90
C PRO A 289 17.14 -0.02 -1.80
N GLY A 290 17.28 0.16 -3.11
CA GLY A 290 16.78 -0.81 -4.10
C GLY A 290 17.51 -2.15 -4.02
N LYS A 291 16.99 -3.15 -4.73
CA LYS A 291 17.61 -4.46 -4.90
C LYS A 291 19.05 -4.27 -5.37
N LYS A 292 20.00 -4.79 -4.60
CA LYS A 292 21.38 -4.96 -5.08
C LYS A 292 21.31 -5.87 -6.30
N SER A 293 21.76 -5.41 -7.47
CA SER A 293 21.85 -6.26 -8.67
C SER A 293 22.68 -7.50 -8.35
N GLY A 294 22.00 -8.61 -8.03
CA GLY A 294 22.59 -9.90 -7.72
C GLY A 294 22.25 -10.87 -8.84
N SER A 295 23.25 -11.16 -9.68
CA SER A 295 23.44 -12.37 -10.48
C SER A 295 22.25 -13.33 -10.59
N ASN A 296 21.48 -13.23 -11.69
CA ASN A 296 20.93 -14.38 -12.42
C ASN A 296 20.31 -13.92 -13.76
N SER A 297 21.17 -13.44 -14.65
CA SER A 297 20.91 -13.47 -16.09
C SER A 297 21.77 -14.56 -16.72
N ASN A 298 21.58 -15.82 -16.31
CA ASN A 298 22.13 -16.98 -17.01
C ASN A 298 21.10 -17.46 -18.05
N GLY A 299 20.88 -16.62 -19.07
CA GLY A 299 20.53 -17.08 -20.41
C GLY A 299 21.78 -16.89 -21.27
N PRO A 300 22.08 -17.79 -22.23
CA PRO A 300 23.32 -17.70 -22.98
C PRO A 300 23.40 -16.33 -23.66
N ALA A 301 24.44 -15.58 -23.32
CA ALA A 301 24.83 -14.36 -23.99
C ALA A 301 25.20 -14.71 -25.44
N SER A 302 24.20 -14.71 -26.32
CA SER A 302 24.42 -14.66 -27.76
C SER A 302 24.75 -13.22 -28.12
N ASN A 303 26.04 -13.01 -28.38
CA ASN A 303 26.59 -11.83 -29.03
C ASN A 303 25.82 -11.53 -30.33
N THR A 304 24.93 -10.55 -30.30
CA THR A 304 24.73 -9.67 -31.47
C THR A 304 24.74 -8.22 -31.01
N LYS A 305 25.76 -7.51 -31.51
CA LYS A 305 26.12 -6.12 -31.29
C LYS A 305 25.14 -5.14 -31.97
N ALA A 306 23.84 -5.35 -31.81
CA ALA A 306 22.79 -4.49 -32.38
C ALA A 306 21.78 -3.95 -31.33
N ALA A 307 21.78 -4.46 -30.10
CA ALA A 307 20.78 -4.11 -29.08
C ALA A 307 21.17 -2.97 -28.13
N ALA A 308 22.26 -2.23 -28.40
CA ALA A 308 22.76 -1.17 -27.50
C ALA A 308 22.48 0.27 -27.99
N ALA A 309 21.68 0.45 -29.05
CA ALA A 309 21.49 1.76 -29.68
C ALA A 309 20.05 2.33 -29.67
N SER A 310 19.10 1.76 -28.91
CA SER A 310 17.73 2.31 -28.82
C SER A 310 17.36 2.74 -27.39
N ASN A 311 18.14 3.68 -26.85
CA ASN A 311 17.89 4.34 -25.57
C ASN A 311 17.14 5.67 -25.74
N ALA A 312 15.90 5.61 -26.23
CA ALA A 312 14.87 6.63 -26.00
C ALA A 312 13.50 5.96 -26.22
N ALA A 313 12.57 6.08 -25.28
CA ALA A 313 11.16 5.89 -25.64
C ALA A 313 10.83 7.04 -26.60
N GLY A 314 10.74 6.75 -27.89
CA GLY A 314 10.82 7.76 -28.93
C GLY A 314 10.42 7.23 -30.30
N ALA A 315 10.19 8.16 -31.21
CA ALA A 315 9.73 7.95 -32.58
C ALA A 315 10.56 6.91 -33.39
N ASP A 316 11.82 6.68 -32.99
CA ASP A 316 12.84 5.96 -33.75
C ASP A 316 13.10 4.52 -33.27
N GLN A 317 12.32 4.00 -32.30
CA GLN A 317 12.40 2.59 -31.90
C GLN A 317 11.86 1.67 -33.01
N PRO A 318 12.45 0.47 -33.24
CA PRO A 318 11.98 -0.47 -34.26
C PRO A 318 10.48 -0.77 -34.19
N ALA A 319 9.94 -1.06 -32.99
CA ALA A 319 8.51 -1.29 -32.80
C ALA A 319 7.65 -0.06 -33.09
N THR A 320 8.14 1.15 -32.81
CA THR A 320 7.42 2.39 -33.17
C THR A 320 7.31 2.53 -34.68
N LEU A 321 8.40 2.28 -35.41
CA LEU A 321 8.43 2.34 -36.87
C LEU A 321 7.56 1.23 -37.49
N GLU A 322 7.60 0.02 -36.92
CA GLU A 322 6.74 -1.11 -37.31
C GLU A 322 5.26 -0.73 -37.19
N LEU A 323 4.83 -0.24 -36.02
CA LEU A 323 3.44 0.14 -35.76
C LEU A 323 2.97 1.30 -36.65
N ARG A 324 3.82 2.31 -36.89
CA ARG A 324 3.46 3.47 -37.74
C ARG A 324 3.42 3.13 -39.23
N SER A 325 4.26 2.20 -39.68
CA SER A 325 4.28 1.78 -41.08
C SER A 325 3.19 0.76 -41.42
N GLY A 326 2.58 0.12 -40.42
CA GLY A 326 1.61 -0.96 -40.60
C GLY A 326 2.24 -2.28 -41.09
N LYS A 327 3.57 -2.37 -41.19
CA LYS A 327 4.29 -3.58 -41.63
C LYS A 327 4.63 -4.48 -40.44
N LEU A 328 3.57 -5.04 -39.85
CA LEU A 328 3.62 -5.79 -38.60
C LEU A 328 4.33 -7.14 -38.77
N GLN A 329 5.35 -7.39 -37.94
CA GLN A 329 6.20 -8.57 -37.96
C GLN A 329 5.76 -9.63 -36.93
N THR A 330 5.02 -9.22 -35.90
CA THR A 330 4.57 -10.11 -34.83
C THR A 330 3.07 -10.03 -34.63
N ALA A 331 2.47 -11.14 -34.16
CA ALA A 331 1.07 -11.17 -33.78
C ALA A 331 0.78 -10.18 -32.61
N GLY A 332 1.70 -10.06 -31.65
CA GLY A 332 1.60 -9.07 -30.57
C GLY A 332 1.55 -7.61 -31.06
N ALA A 333 2.37 -7.25 -32.06
CA ALA A 333 2.31 -5.92 -32.69
C ALA A 333 0.96 -5.69 -33.40
N THR A 334 0.42 -6.73 -34.03
CA THR A 334 -0.91 -6.70 -34.67
C THR A 334 -2.02 -6.45 -33.67
N VAL A 335 -2.03 -7.19 -32.56
CA VAL A 335 -2.99 -7.01 -31.47
C VAL A 335 -2.84 -5.61 -30.86
N TYR A 336 -1.63 -5.14 -30.63
CA TYR A 336 -1.36 -3.80 -30.07
C TYR A 336 -1.91 -2.69 -30.98
N LEU A 337 -1.60 -2.76 -32.29
CA LEU A 337 -2.07 -1.79 -33.25
C LEU A 337 -3.60 -1.77 -33.29
N ASN A 338 -4.26 -2.92 -33.27
CA ASN A 338 -5.72 -2.96 -33.42
C ASN A 338 -6.48 -2.55 -32.15
N ASN A 339 -5.89 -2.71 -30.96
CA ASN A 339 -6.65 -2.61 -29.70
C ASN A 339 -6.10 -1.56 -28.71
N CYS A 340 -4.80 -1.24 -28.75
CA CYS A 340 -4.13 -0.50 -27.67
C CYS A 340 -3.60 0.88 -28.11
N ASN A 341 -3.13 1.00 -29.36
CA ASN A 341 -2.36 2.15 -29.82
C ASN A 341 -3.12 3.49 -29.74
N ALA A 342 -4.45 3.48 -29.86
CA ALA A 342 -5.26 4.71 -29.85
C ALA A 342 -5.08 5.49 -28.54
N CYS A 343 -4.90 4.79 -27.42
CA CYS A 343 -4.69 5.38 -26.09
C CYS A 343 -3.21 5.41 -25.71
N HIS A 344 -2.48 4.29 -25.92
CA HIS A 344 -1.10 4.15 -25.46
C HIS A 344 -0.04 4.64 -26.47
N ARG A 345 -0.49 5.09 -27.65
CA ARG A 345 0.31 5.59 -28.77
C ARG A 345 1.20 4.53 -29.40
N SER A 346 1.54 4.70 -30.68
CA SER A 346 2.45 3.79 -31.39
C SER A 346 3.86 3.73 -30.81
N ASP A 347 4.25 4.72 -30.01
CA ASP A 347 5.57 4.81 -29.35
C ASP A 347 5.52 4.44 -27.87
N GLY A 348 4.38 3.95 -27.37
CA GLY A 348 4.21 3.53 -25.99
C GLY A 348 4.31 4.67 -24.97
N THR A 349 4.32 5.93 -25.40
CA THR A 349 4.43 7.10 -24.51
C THR A 349 3.11 7.45 -23.82
N GLY A 350 1.99 6.85 -24.26
CA GLY A 350 0.68 7.20 -23.73
C GLY A 350 0.26 8.63 -24.07
N ALA A 351 -0.65 9.19 -23.28
CA ALA A 351 -1.07 10.58 -23.44
C ALA A 351 -1.14 11.26 -22.07
N MET A 352 -0.01 11.86 -21.68
CA MET A 352 0.13 12.63 -20.43
C MET A 352 -0.37 11.82 -19.22
N LYS A 353 -1.14 12.44 -18.32
CA LYS A 353 -1.75 11.80 -17.14
C LYS A 353 -3.03 11.02 -17.44
N ALA A 354 -3.49 10.98 -18.69
CA ALA A 354 -4.76 10.34 -19.06
C ALA A 354 -4.57 8.87 -19.43
N PHE A 355 -3.51 8.57 -20.19
CA PHE A 355 -3.13 7.20 -20.54
C PHE A 355 -1.65 7.04 -20.19
N PRO A 356 -1.31 6.18 -19.21
CA PRO A 356 0.06 6.07 -18.73
C PRO A 356 0.99 5.57 -19.83
N ALA A 357 2.25 6.03 -19.78
CA ALA A 357 3.30 5.49 -20.60
C ALA A 357 3.48 3.99 -20.30
N LEU A 358 3.59 3.19 -21.36
CA LEU A 358 3.95 1.77 -21.27
C LEU A 358 5.47 1.58 -21.37
N GLY A 359 6.16 2.48 -22.07
CA GLY A 359 7.61 2.47 -22.20
C GLY A 359 8.30 2.75 -20.87
N LYS A 360 9.30 1.93 -20.55
CA LYS A 360 10.00 1.92 -19.26
C LYS A 360 9.04 1.83 -18.07
N ASN A 361 7.79 1.41 -18.16
CA ASN A 361 6.89 1.46 -16.99
C ASN A 361 7.29 0.41 -15.94
N ALA A 362 7.30 0.76 -14.64
CA ALA A 362 7.70 -0.16 -13.58
C ALA A 362 6.84 -1.44 -13.57
N VAL A 363 5.53 -1.31 -13.74
CA VAL A 363 4.55 -2.41 -13.74
C VAL A 363 4.70 -3.28 -14.99
N VAL A 364 5.23 -2.72 -16.08
CA VAL A 364 5.55 -3.51 -17.29
C VAL A 364 6.85 -4.30 -17.09
N ASN A 365 7.77 -3.81 -16.25
CA ASN A 365 9.10 -4.40 -16.06
C ASN A 365 9.23 -5.33 -14.84
N VAL A 366 8.22 -5.43 -13.97
CA VAL A 366 8.22 -6.43 -12.90
C VAL A 366 8.24 -7.86 -13.46
N ASP A 367 8.93 -8.76 -12.78
CA ASP A 367 9.07 -10.17 -13.18
C ASP A 367 7.72 -10.89 -13.28
N ASP A 368 6.78 -10.60 -12.36
CA ASP A 368 5.44 -11.19 -12.33
C ASP A 368 4.47 -10.36 -13.20
N PRO A 369 4.02 -10.88 -14.37
CA PRO A 369 3.15 -10.14 -15.30
C PRO A 369 1.67 -10.12 -14.86
N THR A 370 1.31 -10.70 -13.71
CA THR A 370 -0.08 -10.93 -13.30
C THR A 370 -0.95 -9.68 -13.38
N SER A 371 -0.50 -8.53 -12.84
CA SER A 371 -1.27 -7.27 -12.90
C SER A 371 -1.49 -6.80 -14.34
N LEU A 372 -0.48 -6.90 -15.19
CA LEU A 372 -0.56 -6.44 -16.57
C LEU A 372 -1.55 -7.30 -17.38
N ILE A 373 -1.50 -8.62 -17.17
CA ILE A 373 -2.47 -9.57 -17.74
C ILE A 373 -3.89 -9.25 -17.25
N HIS A 374 -4.06 -9.04 -15.93
CA HIS A 374 -5.34 -8.72 -15.32
C HIS A 374 -5.94 -7.46 -15.95
N ILE A 375 -5.16 -6.37 -16.05
CA ILE A 375 -5.59 -5.09 -16.64
C ILE A 375 -6.05 -5.28 -18.09
N VAL A 376 -5.32 -6.07 -18.90
CA VAL A 376 -5.74 -6.35 -20.28
C VAL A 376 -7.03 -7.15 -20.32
N LEU A 377 -7.20 -8.14 -19.44
CA LEU A 377 -8.39 -9.00 -19.43
C LEU A 377 -9.65 -8.29 -18.91
N ALA A 378 -9.56 -7.67 -17.73
CA ALA A 378 -10.70 -7.15 -17.00
C ALA A 378 -10.88 -5.62 -17.13
N GLY A 379 -9.84 -4.94 -17.63
CA GLY A 379 -9.78 -3.48 -17.63
C GLY A 379 -9.36 -2.93 -16.27
N SER A 380 -9.25 -1.61 -16.19
CA SER A 380 -8.99 -0.90 -14.95
C SER A 380 -9.45 0.54 -15.07
N ALA A 381 -9.75 1.20 -13.95
CA ALA A 381 -10.04 2.62 -13.91
C ALA A 381 -9.15 3.33 -12.89
N MET A 382 -8.66 4.50 -13.29
CA MET A 382 -7.99 5.42 -12.36
C MET A 382 -9.01 5.97 -11.35
N PRO A 383 -8.58 6.27 -10.12
CA PRO A 383 -9.46 6.86 -9.11
C PRO A 383 -9.93 8.27 -9.51
N SER A 384 -11.15 8.61 -9.11
CA SER A 384 -11.67 9.97 -9.17
C SER A 384 -11.29 10.71 -7.90
N THR A 385 -10.35 11.65 -7.99
CA THR A 385 -9.90 12.42 -6.83
C THR A 385 -10.42 13.85 -6.86
N LYS A 386 -10.29 14.57 -5.74
CA LYS A 386 -10.65 16.00 -5.67
C LYS A 386 -9.88 16.86 -6.68
N SER A 387 -8.63 16.54 -6.96
CA SER A 387 -7.78 17.27 -7.90
C SER A 387 -7.95 16.80 -9.34
N ASP A 388 -8.32 15.53 -9.55
CA ASP A 388 -8.41 14.88 -10.84
C ASP A 388 -9.68 13.99 -10.91
N PRO A 389 -10.87 14.60 -11.11
CA PRO A 389 -12.15 13.89 -11.01
C PRO A 389 -12.42 12.93 -12.17
N SER A 390 -11.68 13.04 -13.28
CA SER A 390 -11.86 12.16 -14.44
C SER A 390 -11.36 10.75 -14.15
N ALA A 391 -12.27 9.82 -13.86
CA ALA A 391 -12.00 8.39 -13.71
C ALA A 391 -11.80 7.71 -15.07
N MET A 392 -10.66 7.98 -15.73
CA MET A 392 -10.35 7.38 -17.03
C MET A 392 -10.18 5.87 -16.88
N GLY A 393 -10.84 5.11 -17.76
CA GLY A 393 -10.81 3.66 -17.77
C GLY A 393 -10.09 3.10 -18.99
N MET A 394 -9.36 2.01 -18.78
CA MET A 394 -8.94 1.09 -19.83
C MET A 394 -9.99 -0.04 -19.91
N PRO A 395 -10.61 -0.27 -21.08
CA PRO A 395 -11.59 -1.35 -21.21
C PRO A 395 -10.92 -2.72 -21.06
N GLY A 396 -11.67 -3.69 -20.55
CA GLY A 396 -11.24 -5.09 -20.56
C GLY A 396 -11.39 -5.73 -21.93
N PHE A 397 -10.39 -6.48 -22.35
CA PHE A 397 -10.33 -7.19 -23.64
C PHE A 397 -10.53 -8.69 -23.50
N GLY A 398 -10.80 -9.22 -22.30
CA GLY A 398 -10.99 -10.65 -22.08
C GLY A 398 -12.14 -11.25 -22.90
N TRP A 399 -13.19 -10.49 -23.18
CA TRP A 399 -14.30 -10.97 -24.04
C TRP A 399 -13.92 -11.05 -25.53
N ARG A 400 -12.84 -10.39 -25.96
CA ARG A 400 -12.45 -10.21 -27.36
C ARG A 400 -11.19 -10.98 -27.74
N LEU A 401 -10.20 -11.02 -26.86
CA LEU A 401 -8.90 -11.62 -27.12
C LEU A 401 -8.78 -12.99 -26.45
N SER A 402 -8.26 -13.95 -27.20
CA SER A 402 -7.84 -15.26 -26.70
C SER A 402 -6.65 -15.15 -25.74
N ASP A 403 -6.37 -16.23 -25.01
CA ASP A 403 -5.23 -16.28 -24.09
C ASP A 403 -3.89 -16.10 -24.82
N GLN A 404 -3.79 -16.63 -26.04
CA GLN A 404 -2.63 -16.48 -26.90
C GLN A 404 -2.44 -15.02 -27.35
N GLU A 405 -3.49 -14.36 -27.83
CA GLU A 405 -3.40 -12.95 -28.26
C GLU A 405 -3.04 -12.01 -27.10
N VAL A 406 -3.57 -12.26 -25.90
CA VAL A 406 -3.19 -11.51 -24.70
C VAL A 406 -1.74 -11.76 -24.33
N ALA A 407 -1.28 -13.02 -24.36
CA ALA A 407 0.11 -13.35 -24.08
C ALA A 407 1.06 -12.66 -25.06
N GLU A 408 0.71 -12.61 -26.34
CA GLU A 408 1.48 -11.97 -27.39
C GLU A 408 1.53 -10.44 -27.24
N VAL A 409 0.40 -9.76 -27.01
CA VAL A 409 0.40 -8.30 -26.85
C VAL A 409 1.10 -7.87 -25.56
N VAL A 410 0.93 -8.63 -24.47
CA VAL A 410 1.62 -8.34 -23.21
C VAL A 410 3.13 -8.55 -23.38
N SER A 411 3.55 -9.63 -24.05
CA SER A 411 4.97 -9.87 -24.38
C SER A 411 5.54 -8.75 -25.27
N PHE A 412 4.77 -8.31 -26.27
CA PHE A 412 5.16 -7.20 -27.13
C PHE A 412 5.38 -5.91 -26.32
N VAL A 413 4.46 -5.54 -25.43
CA VAL A 413 4.61 -4.36 -24.58
C VAL A 413 5.83 -4.49 -23.65
N ARG A 414 6.04 -5.68 -23.05
CA ARG A 414 7.15 -5.97 -22.12
C ARG A 414 8.53 -6.02 -22.78
N GLY A 415 8.60 -6.22 -24.10
CA GLY A 415 9.85 -6.30 -24.85
C GLY A 415 10.25 -5.02 -25.59
N ASN A 416 9.42 -3.97 -25.59
CA ASN A 416 9.62 -2.78 -26.41
C ASN A 416 9.72 -1.49 -25.59
N TRP A 417 10.19 -0.40 -26.23
CA TRP A 417 10.32 0.94 -25.64
C TRP A 417 11.17 1.01 -24.36
N GLY A 418 12.24 0.21 -24.32
CA GLY A 418 13.15 0.12 -23.18
C GLY A 418 12.67 -0.80 -22.05
N ASN A 419 11.59 -1.56 -22.28
CA ASN A 419 11.13 -2.59 -21.36
C ASN A 419 11.95 -3.88 -21.50
N HIS A 420 11.99 -4.65 -20.41
CA HIS A 420 12.73 -5.90 -20.25
C HIS A 420 11.96 -6.91 -19.39
N GLY A 421 10.63 -6.84 -19.35
CA GLY A 421 9.78 -7.73 -18.54
C GLY A 421 9.75 -9.19 -19.03
N GLY A 422 10.31 -9.51 -20.18
CA GLY A 422 10.29 -10.88 -20.70
C GLY A 422 8.92 -11.33 -21.21
N VAL A 423 8.86 -12.60 -21.63
CA VAL A 423 7.72 -13.20 -22.34
C VAL A 423 6.64 -13.67 -21.37
N VAL A 424 5.38 -13.51 -21.79
CA VAL A 424 4.19 -14.05 -21.13
C VAL A 424 3.64 -15.21 -21.94
N THR A 425 3.21 -16.27 -21.28
CA THR A 425 2.64 -17.46 -21.93
C THR A 425 1.11 -17.48 -21.86
N ALA A 426 0.48 -18.20 -22.78
CA ALA A 426 -0.99 -18.36 -22.78
C ALA A 426 -1.49 -19.04 -21.49
N GLU A 427 -0.71 -19.94 -20.89
CA GLU A 427 -1.07 -20.61 -19.63
C GLU A 427 -1.12 -19.62 -18.47
N GLN A 428 -0.18 -18.66 -18.41
CA GLN A 428 -0.22 -17.58 -17.42
C GLN A 428 -1.49 -16.74 -17.60
N VAL A 429 -1.87 -16.44 -18.85
CA VAL A 429 -3.10 -15.70 -19.12
C VAL A 429 -4.34 -16.49 -18.72
N ALA A 430 -4.42 -17.77 -19.09
CA ALA A 430 -5.54 -18.64 -18.74
C ALA A 430 -5.74 -18.74 -17.22
N ALA A 431 -4.64 -18.82 -16.46
CA ALA A 431 -4.67 -18.82 -15.00
C ALA A 431 -5.28 -17.53 -14.43
N VAL A 432 -4.83 -16.36 -14.92
CA VAL A 432 -5.38 -15.06 -14.48
C VAL A 432 -6.84 -14.91 -14.92
N ARG A 433 -7.18 -15.28 -16.16
CA ARG A 433 -8.56 -15.21 -16.66
C ARG A 433 -9.54 -16.00 -15.80
N LYS A 434 -9.16 -17.21 -15.40
CA LYS A 434 -9.98 -18.04 -14.52
C LYS A 434 -10.18 -17.39 -13.14
N ALA A 435 -9.20 -16.61 -12.69
CA ALA A 435 -9.28 -15.89 -11.42
C ALA A 435 -10.16 -14.63 -11.49
N THR A 436 -10.21 -13.94 -12.65
CA THR A 436 -10.95 -12.68 -12.82
C THR A 436 -12.43 -12.84 -13.19
N GLN A 437 -12.88 -14.04 -13.55
CA GLN A 437 -14.27 -14.33 -13.92
C GLN A 437 -15.16 -14.76 -12.73
N LYS A 438 -14.66 -14.64 -11.49
CA LYS A 438 -15.42 -14.90 -10.26
C LYS A 438 -16.08 -13.63 -9.76
#